data_AF-A0A2G9SSR8-F1
#
_entry.id   AF-A0A2G9SSR8-F1
#
_cell.length_a   1.000
_cell.length_b   1.000
_cell.length_c   1.000
_cell.angle_alpha   90.00
_cell.angle_beta   90.00
_cell.angle_gamma   90.00
#
_symmetry.space_group_name_H-M   'P 1'
#
loop_
_entity.id
_entity.type
_entity.pdbx_description
1 polymer ?
#
loop_
_entity_poly.entity_id
_entity_poly.type
_entity_poly.pdbx_seq_one_letter_code
_entity_poly.pdbx_strand_id
1 'polypeptide(L)' 'MATLKDGAFVGEMSFLTGNLPTATVRATKETRCLAWSKEQLRKLLNRNPSMWATLQGVLSTDLTKKLMLKDEEIELK' A
#
# COMPACT_ATOMS: atom_id res chain seq x y z
N MET A 1 9.34 12.77 4.17
CA MET A 1 8.37 12.01 5.01
C MET A 1 7.09 11.95 4.21
N ALA A 2 6.50 10.77 3.96
CA ALA A 2 5.36 10.71 3.04
C ALA A 2 4.02 11.05 3.73
N THR A 3 3.22 11.93 3.12
CA THR A 3 1.84 12.21 3.54
C THR A 3 0.86 11.49 2.61
N LEU A 4 -0.08 10.74 3.20
CA LEU A 4 -1.09 10.00 2.45
C LEU A 4 -2.40 10.78 2.38
N LYS A 5 -3.13 10.56 1.29
CA LYS A 5 -4.47 11.11 1.03
C LYS A 5 -5.44 9.98 0.71
N ASP A 6 -6.71 10.32 0.55
CA ASP A 6 -7.79 9.41 0.24
C ASP A 6 -7.45 8.53 -0.99
N GLY A 7 -7.78 7.25 -0.91
CA GLY A 7 -7.46 6.27 -1.94
C GLY A 7 -6.04 5.69 -1.89
N ALA A 8 -5.16 6.19 -1.02
CA ALA A 8 -3.85 5.59 -0.80
C ALA A 8 -3.97 4.25 -0.06
N PHE A 9 -3.15 3.27 -0.47
CA PHE A 9 -3.02 2.02 0.27
C PHE A 9 -2.06 2.17 1.45
N VAL A 10 -2.19 1.29 2.44
CA VAL A 10 -1.24 1.17 3.55
C VAL A 10 -0.98 -0.32 3.80
N GLY A 11 0.29 -0.69 4.03
CA GLY A 11 0.69 -2.08 4.26
C GLY A 11 0.86 -2.89 2.97
N GLU A 12 0.81 -2.25 1.81
CA GLU A 12 1.02 -2.87 0.50
C GLU A 12 2.40 -3.54 0.40
N MET A 13 3.44 -2.90 0.93
CA MET A 13 4.80 -3.43 0.91
C MET A 13 4.90 -4.77 1.63
N SER A 14 4.42 -4.86 2.87
CA SER A 14 4.46 -6.09 3.66
C SER A 14 3.48 -7.16 3.15
N PHE A 15 2.44 -6.74 2.41
CA PHE A 15 1.51 -7.66 1.76
C PHE A 15 2.09 -8.31 0.50
N LEU A 16 2.71 -7.51 -0.37
CA LEU A 16 3.35 -7.95 -1.62
C LEU A 16 4.62 -8.75 -1.35
N THR A 17 5.52 -8.22 -0.52
CA THR A 17 6.85 -8.83 -0.27
C THR A 17 6.81 -9.97 0.73
N GLY A 18 5.79 -10.01 1.59
CA GLY A 18 5.73 -10.94 2.72
C GLY A 18 6.57 -10.51 3.93
N ASN A 19 7.42 -9.49 3.79
CA ASN A 19 8.27 -8.97 4.86
C ASN A 19 7.48 -8.21 5.93
N LEU A 20 8.14 -7.90 7.04
CA LEU A 20 7.57 -7.04 8.08
C LEU A 20 7.32 -5.61 7.56
N PRO A 21 6.34 -4.87 8.13
CA PRO A 21 6.14 -3.47 7.80
C PRO A 21 7.41 -2.65 8.04
N THR A 22 7.76 -1.81 7.08
CA THR A 22 8.98 -0.98 7.11
C THR A 22 8.76 0.41 7.71
N ALA A 23 7.50 0.80 7.94
CA ALA A 23 7.14 2.11 8.45
C ALA A 23 5.90 2.04 9.33
N THR A 24 5.82 2.95 10.29
CA THR A 24 4.62 3.20 11.10
C THR A 24 3.77 4.26 10.40
N VAL A 25 2.46 4.03 10.30
CA VAL A 25 1.51 5.02 9.78
C VAL A 25 0.65 5.52 10.93
N ARG A 26 0.47 6.84 11.01
CA ARG A 26 -0.37 7.51 12.01
C ARG A 26 -1.40 8.38 11.30
N ALA A 27 -2.66 8.27 11.69
CA ALA A 27 -3.69 9.19 11.25
C ALA A 27 -3.46 10.57 11.88
N THR A 28 -3.37 11.62 11.06
CA THR A 28 -3.17 13.01 11.51
C THR A 28 -4.49 13.77 11.71
N LYS A 29 -5.60 13.20 11.24
CA LYS A 29 -6.97 13.70 11.35
C LYS A 29 -7.94 12.51 11.42
N GLU A 30 -9.20 12.77 11.77
CA GLU A 30 -10.25 11.75 11.71
C GLU A 30 -10.26 11.08 10.33
N THR A 31 -10.13 9.75 10.30
CA THR A 31 -9.86 8.99 9.08
C THR A 31 -10.64 7.69 9.13
N ARG A 32 -11.32 7.37 8.04
CA ARG A 32 -11.97 6.07 7.84
C ARG A 32 -11.10 5.21 6.92
N CYS A 33 -10.81 3.98 7.34
CA CYS A 33 -10.08 3.03 6.53
C CYS A 33 -10.95 1.82 6.16
N LEU A 34 -10.70 1.28 4.97
CA LEU A 34 -11.15 -0.06 4.61
C LEU A 34 -9.99 -1.00 4.89
N ALA A 35 -10.21 -1.98 5.76
CA ALA A 35 -9.19 -2.89 6.21
C ALA A 35 -9.61 -4.33 5.94
N TRP A 36 -8.64 -5.14 5.53
CA TRP A 36 -8.79 -6.58 5.38
C TRP A 36 -7.74 -7.29 6.22
N SER A 37 -8.08 -8.44 6.79
CA SER A 37 -7.04 -9.30 7.35
C SER A 37 -6.16 -9.84 6.23
N LYS A 38 -4.84 -9.85 6.46
CA LYS A 38 -3.86 -10.37 5.48
C LYS A 38 -4.20 -11.80 5.06
N GLU A 39 -4.60 -12.64 6.02
CA GLU A 39 -4.93 -14.04 5.78
C GLU A 39 -6.19 -14.20 4.92
N GLN A 40 -7.30 -13.52 5.25
CA GLN A 40 -8.54 -13.64 4.48
C GLN A 40 -8.37 -13.08 3.07
N LEU A 41 -7.67 -11.95 2.92
CA LEU A 41 -7.39 -11.38 1.61
C LEU A 41 -6.53 -12.33 0.77
N ARG A 42 -5.48 -12.95 1.35
CA ARG A 42 -4.67 -13.94 0.62
C ARG A 42 -5.50 -15.17 0.22
N LYS A 43 -6.35 -15.69 1.10
CA LYS A 43 -7.26 -16.81 0.78
C LYS A 43 -8.18 -16.47 -0.40
N LEU A 44 -8.75 -15.26 -0.43
CA LEU A 44 -9.61 -14.80 -1.52
C LEU A 44 -8.86 -14.72 -2.85
N LEU A 45 -7.66 -14.13 -2.84
CA LEU A 45 -6.85 -13.94 -4.04
C LEU A 45 -6.29 -15.25 -4.60
N ASN A 46 -5.94 -16.20 -3.73
CA ASN A 46 -5.53 -17.55 -4.14
C ASN A 46 -6.65 -18.31 -4.86
N ARG A 47 -7.91 -18.08 -4.47
CA ARG A 47 -9.08 -18.66 -5.17
C ARG A 47 -9.41 -17.98 -6.49
N ASN A 48 -8.92 -16.75 -6.72
CA ASN A 48 -9.29 -15.93 -7.87
C ASN A 48 -8.04 -15.29 -8.49
N PRO A 49 -7.26 -16.02 -9.30
CA PRO A 49 -5.98 -15.54 -9.84
C PRO A 49 -6.09 -14.25 -10.69
N SER A 50 -7.20 -14.05 -11.41
CA SER A 50 -7.44 -12.81 -12.17
C SER A 50 -7.54 -11.59 -11.25
N MET A 51 -8.23 -11.73 -10.12
CA MET A 51 -8.33 -10.68 -9.10
C MET A 51 -6.98 -10.38 -8.47
N TRP A 52 -6.14 -11.42 -8.26
CA TRP A 52 -4.77 -11.22 -7.81
C TRP A 52 -3.95 -10.38 -8.80
N ALA A 53 -3.99 -10.71 -10.09
CA ALA A 53 -3.27 -9.96 -11.11
C ALA A 53 -3.69 -8.48 -11.14
N THR A 54 -4.99 -8.20 -11.08
CA THR A 54 -5.51 -6.82 -11.01
C THR A 54 -5.06 -6.11 -9.74
N LEU A 55 -5.20 -6.74 -8.57
CA LEU A 55 -4.80 -6.14 -7.30
C LEU A 55 -3.30 -5.84 -7.27
N GLN A 56 -2.47 -6.77 -7.75
CA GLN A 56 -1.03 -6.58 -7.83
C GLN A 56 -0.69 -5.34 -8.67
N GLY A 57 -1.33 -5.15 -9.83
CA GLY A 57 -1.12 -3.95 -10.66
C GLY A 57 -1.49 -2.63 -9.96
N VAL A 58 -2.59 -2.62 -9.20
CA VAL A 58 -3.00 -1.44 -8.42
C VAL A 58 -1.99 -1.13 -7.30
N LEU A 59 -1.57 -2.15 -6.55
CA LEU A 59 -0.59 -1.99 -5.47
C LEU A 59 0.79 -1.55 -6.00
N SER A 60 1.23 -2.11 -7.13
CA SER A 60 2.49 -1.68 -7.78
C SER A 60 2.44 -0.22 -8.20
N THR A 61 1.32 0.22 -8.80
CA THR A 61 1.14 1.62 -9.22
C THR A 61 1.15 2.58 -8.03
N ASP A 62 0.45 2.23 -6.95
CA ASP A 62 0.43 3.02 -5.71
C ASP A 62 1.84 3.13 -5.10
N LEU A 63 2.59 2.02 -5.09
CA LEU A 63 3.94 2.00 -4.57
C LEU A 63 4.89 2.89 -5.41
N THR A 64 4.84 2.79 -6.74
CA THR A 64 5.67 3.63 -7.62
C THR A 64 5.37 5.11 -7.41
N LYS A 65 4.10 5.50 -7.25
CA LYS A 65 3.73 6.89 -6.93
C LYS A 65 4.36 7.37 -5.63
N LYS A 66 4.36 6.53 -4.58
CA LYS A 66 4.98 6.87 -3.28
C LYS A 66 6.50 6.95 -3.34
N LEU A 67 7.16 6.21 -4.23
CA LEU A 67 8.61 6.30 -4.45
C LEU A 67 8.98 7.58 -5.20
N MET A 68 8.26 7.91 -6.28
CA MET A 68 8.52 9.13 -7.05
C MET A 68 8.36 10.40 -6.20
N LEU A 69 7.34 10.44 -5.33
CA LEU A 69 7.15 11.55 -4.38
C LEU A 69 8.27 11.64 -3.32
N LYS A 70 8.98 10.54 -3.05
CA LYS A 70 10.13 10.53 -2.14
C LYS A 70 11.38 11.08 -2.82
N ASP A 71 11.56 10.82 -4.12
CA ASP A 71 12.72 11.28 -4.88
C ASP A 71 12.67 12.80 -5.13
N GLU A 72 11.48 13.37 -5.38
CA GLU A 72 11.30 14.83 -5.51
C GLU A 72 11.58 15.60 -4.19
N GLU A 73 11.34 15.02 -3.02
CA GLU A 73 11.70 15.64 -1.73
C GLU A 73 13.22 15.64 -1.46
N ILE A 74 13.99 14.78 -2.14
CA ILE A 74 15.45 14.69 -1.98
C ILE A 74 16.16 15.72 -2.87
N GLU A 75 15.59 16.06 -4.03
CA GLU A 75 16.18 17.02 -4.99
C GLU A 75 15.96 18.50 -4.59
N LEU A 76 15.04 18.76 -3.67
CA LEU A 76 14.73 20.10 -3.14
C LEU A 76 15.42 20.43 -1.81
N LYS A 77 16.42 19.64 -1.39
CA LYS A 77 17.25 19.87 -0.20
C LYS A 77 18.73 19.98 -0.55
#